data_AF-A0A3S0C9N1-F1
#
_entry.id   AF-A0A3S0C9N1-F1
#
_cell.length_a   1.000
_cell.length_b   1.000
_cell.length_c   1.000
_cell.angle_alpha   90.00
_cell.angle_beta   90.00
_cell.angle_gamma   90.00
#
_symmetry.space_group_name_H-M   'P 1'
#
loop_
_entity.id
_entity.type
_entity.pdbx_description
1 polymer ?
#
loop_
_entity_poly.entity_id
_entity_poly.type
_entity_poly.pdbx_seq_one_letter_code
_entity_poly.pdbx_strand_id
1 'polypeptide(L)'
;MFSEKIGVKLFYKVDKFVNDSVGCVGILYNAIGPSFVYNSGKEIGLTYLTRYLFGIATYLGQCVSFVHDNDTRIIEKVGVLEFGITKMYNISKKLLLQLIYL
;
A
#
# COMPACT_ATOMS: atom_id res chain seq x y z
N MET A 1 10.61 8.37 6.64
CA MET A 1 9.81 8.68 7.84
C MET A 1 10.32 9.98 8.44
N PHE A 2 9.45 10.80 9.03
CA PHE A 2 9.85 12.07 9.65
C PHE A 2 10.26 11.88 11.11
N SER A 3 9.68 10.88 11.76
CA SER A 3 10.01 10.40 13.11
C SER A 3 10.10 8.88 13.08
N GLU A 4 10.58 8.29 14.17
CA GLU A 4 10.62 6.84 14.33
C GLU A 4 9.23 6.19 14.34
N LYS A 5 8.20 6.99 14.64
CA LYS A 5 6.80 6.56 14.71
C LYS A 5 5.96 6.98 13.50
N ILE A 6 6.30 8.09 12.85
CA ILE A 6 5.42 8.76 11.89
C ILE A 6 6.15 9.01 10.57
N GLY A 7 5.49 8.68 9.47
CA GLY A 7 5.97 8.97 8.13
C GLY A 7 4.83 9.19 7.15
N VAL A 8 5.20 9.64 5.95
CA VAL A 8 4.31 9.66 4.78
C VAL A 8 4.97 8.83 3.70
N LYS A 9 4.16 8.08 2.94
CA LYS A 9 4.58 7.39 1.71
C LYS A 9 3.71 7.89 0.55
N LEU A 10 4.33 8.06 -0.61
CA LEU A 10 3.62 8.16 -1.88
C LEU A 10 3.58 6.77 -2.49
N PHE A 11 2.44 6.40 -3.05
CA PHE A 11 2.28 5.12 -3.74
C PHE A 11 1.68 5.31 -5.11
N TYR A 12 2.07 4.41 -6.01
CA TYR A 12 1.45 4.20 -7.31
C TYR A 12 1.16 2.71 -7.44
N LYS A 13 -0.08 2.37 -7.77
CA LYS A 13 -0.56 0.99 -7.95
C LYS A 13 -1.10 0.84 -9.35
N VAL A 14 -0.84 -0.32 -9.94
CA VAL A 14 -1.37 -0.75 -11.22
C VAL A 14 -1.89 -2.16 -11.02
N ASP A 15 -3.21 -2.28 -10.99
CA ASP A 15 -3.90 -3.55 -10.87
C ASP A 15 -4.68 -3.83 -12.14
N LYS A 16 -4.67 -5.09 -12.59
CA LYS A 16 -5.44 -5.53 -13.76
C LYS A 16 -6.40 -6.62 -13.31
N PHE A 17 -7.68 -6.31 -13.31
CA PHE A 17 -8.74 -7.28 -13.03
C PHE A 17 -9.31 -7.76 -14.35
N VAL A 18 -9.03 -9.01 -14.71
CA VAL A 18 -9.59 -9.65 -15.91
C VAL A 18 -10.72 -10.55 -15.45
N ASN A 19 -11.95 -10.30 -15.91
CA ASN A 19 -13.13 -11.02 -15.42
C ASN A 19 -13.56 -12.16 -16.36
N ASP A 20 -12.77 -12.47 -17.39
CA ASP A 20 -13.11 -13.48 -18.39
C ASP A 20 -11.91 -14.33 -18.82
N SER A 21 -12.16 -15.61 -19.12
CA SER A 21 -11.15 -16.62 -19.50
C SER A 21 -10.50 -16.32 -20.85
N VAL A 22 -11.17 -15.53 -21.70
CA VAL A 22 -10.72 -15.11 -23.04
C VAL A 22 -10.07 -13.72 -23.01
N GLY A 23 -10.17 -12.97 -21.90
CA GLY A 23 -9.46 -11.70 -21.69
C GLY A 23 -10.07 -10.46 -22.36
N CYS A 24 -11.28 -10.55 -22.92
CA CYS A 24 -11.93 -9.44 -23.63
C CYS A 24 -12.47 -8.34 -22.71
N VAL A 25 -12.93 -8.68 -21.50
CA VAL A 25 -13.48 -7.72 -20.53
C VAL A 25 -12.58 -7.64 -19.30
N GLY A 26 -12.08 -6.44 -19.00
CA GLY A 26 -11.19 -6.21 -17.88
C GLY A 26 -11.16 -4.76 -17.45
N ILE A 27 -10.81 -4.55 -16.18
CA ILE A 27 -10.67 -3.24 -15.58
C ILE A 27 -9.19 -3.04 -15.28
N LEU A 28 -8.57 -2.04 -15.92
CA LEU A 28 -7.26 -1.55 -15.52
C LEU A 28 -7.45 -0.47 -14.45
N TYR A 29 -6.89 -0.72 -13.28
CA TYR A 29 -7.02 0.13 -12.12
C TYR A 29 -5.65 0.74 -11.79
N ASN A 30 -5.52 2.05 -12.01
CA ASN A 30 -4.32 2.78 -11.64
C ASN A 30 -4.64 3.72 -10.48
N ALA A 31 -3.96 3.60 -9.35
CA ALA A 31 -4.17 4.47 -8.20
C ALA A 31 -2.89 5.20 -7.81
N ILE A 32 -3.00 6.50 -7.56
CA ILE A 32 -1.90 7.32 -7.03
C ILE A 32 -2.37 8.09 -5.82
N GLY A 33 -1.55 8.11 -4.77
CA GLY A 33 -1.90 8.89 -3.59
C GLY A 33 -0.83 8.92 -2.51
N PRO A 34 -0.94 9.89 -1.59
CA PRO A 34 -0.21 9.89 -0.35
C PRO A 34 -0.89 8.99 0.69
N SER A 35 -0.09 8.48 1.61
CA SER A 35 -0.61 7.86 2.82
C SER A 35 0.27 8.17 4.02
N PHE A 36 -0.41 8.40 5.13
CA PHE A 36 0.20 8.48 6.44
C PHE A 36 0.56 7.07 6.92
N VAL A 37 1.74 6.92 7.50
CA VAL A 37 2.26 5.65 8.01
C VAL A 37 2.62 5.83 9.47
N TYR A 38 2.13 4.93 10.31
CA TYR A 38 2.42 4.89 11.73
C TYR A 38 3.09 3.56 12.11
N ASN A 39 4.21 3.62 12.80
CA ASN A 39 4.99 2.46 13.24
C ASN A 39 4.42 1.88 14.53
N SER A 40 3.30 1.18 14.42
CA SER A 40 2.61 0.53 15.55
C SER A 40 3.52 -0.43 16.32
N GLY A 41 4.43 -1.14 15.64
CA GLY A 41 5.38 -2.07 16.24
C GLY A 41 6.35 -1.40 17.22
N LYS A 42 6.66 -0.11 17.00
CA LYS A 42 7.48 0.66 17.93
C LYS A 42 6.71 1.07 19.19
N GLU A 43 5.41 1.30 19.07
CA GLU A 43 4.55 1.64 20.22
C GLU A 43 4.41 0.47 21.19
N ILE A 44 4.18 -0.73 20.67
CA ILE A 44 4.01 -1.95 21.48
C ILE A 44 5.34 -2.61 21.88
N GLY A 45 6.49 -1.96 21.61
CA GLY A 45 7.82 -2.49 21.94
C GLY A 45 8.26 -3.72 21.13
N LEU A 46 7.51 -4.14 20.12
CA LEU A 46 7.79 -5.32 19.28
C LEU A 46 9.16 -5.20 18.61
N THR A 47 9.53 -3.99 18.19
CA THR A 47 10.83 -3.72 17.59
C THR A 47 11.98 -3.98 18.58
N TYR A 48 11.77 -3.76 19.89
CA TYR A 48 12.79 -4.08 20.91
C TYR A 48 12.83 -5.58 21.22
N LEU A 49 11.66 -6.21 21.37
CA LEU A 49 11.54 -7.64 21.64
C LEU A 49 12.18 -8.50 20.56
N THR A 50 12.08 -8.07 19.30
CA THR A 50 12.61 -8.81 18.14
C THR A 50 14.00 -8.33 17.72
N ARG A 51 14.72 -7.56 18.56
CA ARG A 51 16.04 -6.98 18.22
C ARG A 51 16.05 -6.25 16.87
N TYR A 52 15.00 -5.49 16.62
CA TYR A 52 14.75 -4.75 15.39
C TYR A 52 14.60 -5.62 14.14
N LEU A 53 14.43 -6.94 14.22
CA LEU A 53 14.16 -7.76 13.03
C LEU A 53 12.75 -7.56 12.49
N PHE A 54 11.75 -7.49 13.37
CA PHE A 54 10.35 -7.41 12.97
C PHE A 54 9.71 -6.11 13.43
N GLY A 55 8.84 -5.58 12.58
CA GLY A 55 8.01 -4.42 12.87
C GLY A 55 6.62 -4.60 12.27
N ILE A 56 5.70 -3.76 12.74
CA ILE A 56 4.36 -3.66 12.20
C ILE A 56 4.10 -2.17 11.98
N ALA A 57 3.56 -1.82 10.82
CA ALA A 57 3.08 -0.47 10.57
C ALA A 57 1.61 -0.49 10.18
N THR A 58 0.88 0.52 10.60
CA THR A 58 -0.44 0.84 10.06
C THR A 58 -0.29 1.99 9.08
N TYR A 59 -1.16 2.05 8.10
CA TYR A 59 -1.21 3.18 7.20
C TYR A 59 -2.65 3.56 6.87
N LEU A 60 -2.84 4.86 6.62
CA LEU A 60 -4.11 5.46 6.21
C LEU A 60 -3.80 6.41 5.05
N GLY A 61 -4.48 6.22 3.94
CA GLY A 61 -4.24 6.91 2.69
C GLY A 61 -5.51 7.36 2.02
N GLN A 62 -5.34 8.35 1.15
CA GLN A 62 -6.31 8.70 0.13
C GLN A 62 -5.61 8.65 -1.21
N CYS A 63 -6.26 8.08 -2.21
CA CYS A 63 -5.77 8.06 -3.57
C CYS A 63 -6.87 8.45 -4.54
N VAL A 64 -6.43 8.92 -5.70
CA VAL A 64 -7.27 9.04 -6.88
C VAL A 64 -6.96 7.86 -7.77
N SER A 65 -8.02 7.14 -8.13
CA SER A 65 -7.96 5.95 -8.96
C SER A 65 -8.56 6.23 -10.33
N PHE A 66 -7.90 5.71 -11.36
CA PHE A 66 -8.29 5.78 -12.75
C PHE A 66 -8.67 4.38 -13.19
N VAL A 67 -9.96 4.18 -13.40
CA VAL A 67 -10.55 2.92 -13.84
C VAL A 67 -10.68 3.02 -15.36
N HIS A 68 -9.99 2.14 -16.08
CA HIS A 68 -10.17 1.99 -17.53
C HIS A 68 -10.92 0.70 -17.78
N ASP A 69 -12.07 0.83 -18.43
CA ASP A 69 -12.74 -0.32 -19.04
C ASP A 69 -12.07 -0.64 -20.37
N ASN A 70 -11.67 -1.89 -20.55
CA ASN A 70 -10.94 -2.34 -21.74
C ASN A 70 -11.79 -2.25 -23.01
N ASP A 71 -13.11 -2.33 -22.90
CA ASP A 71 -14.03 -2.39 -24.05
C ASP A 71 -14.53 -0.99 -24.46
N THR A 72 -14.99 -0.19 -23.49
CA THR A 72 -15.60 1.11 -23.76
C THR A 72 -14.60 2.28 -23.86
N ARG A 73 -13.32 2.08 -23.49
CA ARG A 73 -12.28 3.13 -23.39
C ARG A 73 -12.66 4.32 -22.50
N ILE A 74 -13.67 4.16 -21.65
CA ILE A 74 -14.09 5.19 -20.70
C ILE A 74 -13.10 5.19 -19.54
N ILE A 75 -12.69 6.40 -19.14
CA ILE A 75 -11.82 6.62 -17.98
C ILE A 75 -12.66 7.23 -16.87
N GLU A 76 -12.86 6.47 -15.80
CA GLU A 76 -13.53 6.97 -14.60
C GLU A 76 -12.51 7.34 -13.51
N LYS A 77 -12.75 8.48 -12.86
CA LYS A 77 -11.97 8.93 -11.70
C LYS A 77 -12.74 8.66 -10.41
N VAL A 78 -12.14 7.90 -9.52
CA VAL A 78 -12.73 7.55 -8.22
C VAL A 78 -11.79 7.95 -7.10
N GLY A 79 -12.29 8.66 -6.09
CA GLY A 79 -11.57 8.90 -4.85
C GLY A 79 -11.65 7.67 -3.95
N VAL A 80 -10.51 7.17 -3.48
CA VAL A 80 -10.44 5.94 -2.68
C VAL A 80 -9.73 6.23 -1.36
N LEU A 81 -10.32 5.74 -0.28
CA LEU A 81 -9.71 5.69 1.04
C LEU A 81 -9.05 4.33 1.23
N GLU A 82 -7.80 4.31 1.65
CA GLU A 82 -7.06 3.08 1.90
C GLU A 82 -6.60 3.03 3.35
N PHE A 83 -6.83 1.91 4.01
CA PHE A 83 -6.25 1.63 5.31
C PHE A 83 -5.65 0.22 5.29
N GLY A 84 -4.60 0.01 6.06
CA GLY A 84 -4.00 -1.31 6.12
C GLY A 84 -2.97 -1.46 7.21
N ILE A 85 -2.63 -2.73 7.47
CA ILE A 85 -1.59 -3.15 8.40
C ILE A 85 -0.57 -3.92 7.59
N THR A 86 0.70 -3.64 7.81
CA THR A 86 1.80 -4.23 7.06
C THR A 86 2.84 -4.78 8.02
N LYS A 87 3.38 -5.95 7.67
CA LYS A 87 4.50 -6.55 8.40
C LYS A 87 5.79 -6.02 7.78
N MET A 88 6.74 -5.69 8.63
CA MET A 88 8.04 -5.17 8.26
C MET A 88 9.12 -6.12 8.75
N TYR A 89 10.08 -6.43 7.88
CA TYR A 89 11.24 -7.26 8.19
C TYR A 89 12.52 -6.53 7.82
N ASN A 90 13.38 -6.26 8.80
CA ASN A 90 14.63 -5.57 8.57
C ASN A 90 15.70 -6.55 8.08
N ILE A 91 16.15 -6.35 6.85
CA ILE A 91 17.25 -7.13 6.25
C ILE A 91 18.59 -6.49 6.67
N SER A 92 18.63 -5.16 6.78
CA SER A 92 19.79 -4.43 7.29
C SER A 92 19.37 -3.16 8.01
N LYS A 93 20.34 -2.42 8.59
CA LYS A 93 20.08 -1.12 9.22
C LYS A 93 19.49 -0.07 8.28
N LYS A 94 19.58 -0.27 6.96
CA LYS A 94 19.10 0.67 5.93
C LYS A 94 18.03 0.10 5.01
N LEU A 95 17.76 -1.20 5.10
CA LEU A 95 16.90 -1.90 4.16
C LEU A 95 15.87 -2.76 4.89
N LEU A 96 14.61 -2.52 4.54
CA LEU A 96 13.44 -3.12 5.15
C LEU A 96 12.59 -3.71 4.04
N LEU A 97 12.15 -4.95 4.23
CA LEU A 97 11.13 -5.59 3.42
C LEU A 97 9.77 -5.35 4.06
N GLN A 98 8.82 -4.86 3.26
CA GLN A 98 7.46 -4.59 3.70
C GLN A 98 6.50 -5.51 2.96
N LEU A 99 5.78 -6.35 3.72
CA LEU A 99 4.74 -7.21 3.17
C LEU A 99 3.39 -6.54 3.33
N ILE A 100 2.77 -6.23 2.20
CA ILE A 100 1.44 -5.63 2.10
C ILE A 100 0.51 -6.74 1.60
N TYR A 101 -0.49 -7.09 2.41
CA TYR A 101 -1.60 -7.93 1.97
C TYR A 101 -2.70 -6.98 1.49
N LEU A 102 -3.08 -7.09 0.20
CA LEU A 102 -4.22 -6.42 -0.41
C LEU A 102 -5.46 -7.32 -0.31
#